data_AF-A0A1A3HEE7-F1
#
_entry.id   AF-A0A1A3HEE7-F1
#
_cell.length_a   1.000
_cell.length_b   1.000
_cell.length_c   1.000
_cell.angle_alpha   90.00
_cell.angle_beta   90.00
_cell.angle_gamma   90.00
#
_symmetry.space_group_name_H-M   'P 1'
#
loop_
_entity.id
_entity.type
_entity.pdbx_description
1 polymer ?
#
loop_
_entity_poly.entity_id
_entity_poly.type
_entity_poly.pdbx_seq_one_letter_code
_entity_poly.pdbx_strand_id
1 'polypeptide(L)'
;MSRVAWASPASAVTALVVTMTACGMPSASAAPGDPACPGTAVTAQQFVGAWTGPDDPTTTTLAPDGALRSRGAGDESGTWSVRPIGQTPGAGQLPDDGICVLWLHWASPAPSFDAFYVPLRATDTQLELSYVGRGNTLTWIRADEPR
;
A
#
# COMPACT_ATOMS: atom_id res chain seq x y z
N MET A 1 -32.38 9.49 -60.75
CA MET A 1 -32.33 8.02 -60.90
C MET A 1 -31.03 7.67 -61.60
N SER A 2 -30.13 6.96 -60.92
CA SER A 2 -29.15 6.01 -61.49
C SER A 2 -28.23 5.53 -60.37
N ARG A 3 -28.33 4.23 -60.08
CA ARG A 3 -27.53 3.49 -59.11
C ARG A 3 -26.22 3.08 -59.79
N VAL A 4 -25.10 3.20 -59.09
CA VAL A 4 -23.92 2.38 -59.39
C VAL A 4 -23.46 1.79 -58.06
N ALA A 5 -23.69 0.49 -57.94
CA ALA A 5 -23.14 -0.37 -56.90
C ALA A 5 -21.79 -0.90 -57.39
N TRP A 6 -20.79 -0.97 -56.52
CA TRP A 6 -19.69 -1.91 -56.71
C TRP A 6 -19.28 -2.59 -55.41
N ALA A 7 -18.90 -3.85 -55.59
CA ALA A 7 -18.82 -4.90 -54.60
C ALA A 7 -17.49 -4.91 -53.85
N SER A 8 -17.55 -5.36 -52.59
CA SER A 8 -16.43 -5.65 -51.72
C SER A 8 -15.58 -6.83 -52.22
N PRO A 9 -14.28 -6.85 -51.90
CA PRO A 9 -13.56 -8.08 -51.62
C PRO A 9 -13.42 -8.28 -50.11
N ALA A 10 -13.85 -9.46 -49.65
CA ALA A 10 -13.62 -9.97 -48.32
C ALA A 10 -12.13 -10.26 -48.11
N SER A 11 -11.58 -9.84 -46.98
CA SER A 11 -10.34 -10.41 -46.45
C SER A 11 -10.67 -11.01 -45.08
N ALA A 12 -10.79 -12.33 -45.07
CA ALA A 12 -10.83 -13.12 -43.87
C ALA A 12 -9.45 -13.04 -43.20
N VAL A 13 -9.38 -12.42 -42.03
CA VAL A 13 -8.23 -12.55 -41.14
C VAL A 13 -8.63 -13.50 -40.03
N THR A 14 -8.06 -14.69 -40.13
CA THR A 14 -8.15 -15.79 -39.17
C THR A 14 -7.74 -15.32 -37.78
N ALA A 15 -8.55 -15.71 -36.80
CA ALA A 15 -8.36 -15.43 -35.39
C ALA A 15 -7.00 -15.90 -34.85
N LEU A 16 -6.35 -15.06 -34.04
CA LEU A 16 -5.45 -15.52 -33.00
C LEU A 16 -6.08 -15.13 -31.65
N VAL A 17 -6.87 -16.04 -31.09
CA VAL A 17 -7.27 -15.96 -29.68
C VAL A 17 -6.04 -16.35 -28.88
N VAL A 18 -5.28 -15.35 -28.43
CA VAL A 18 -4.28 -15.55 -27.38
C VAL A 18 -5.05 -15.64 -26.07
N THR A 19 -5.35 -16.86 -25.63
CA THR A 19 -5.69 -17.11 -24.22
C THR A 19 -4.43 -16.87 -23.41
N MET A 20 -4.23 -15.63 -22.98
CA MET A 20 -3.32 -15.36 -21.86
C MET A 20 -4.02 -15.86 -20.60
N THR A 21 -3.64 -17.06 -20.18
CA THR A 21 -3.85 -17.54 -18.82
C THR A 21 -3.01 -16.65 -17.90
N ALA A 22 -3.56 -15.49 -17.55
CA ALA A 22 -3.01 -14.66 -16.50
C ALA A 22 -3.29 -15.35 -15.16
N CYS A 23 -2.33 -16.14 -14.70
CA CYS A 23 -2.07 -16.27 -13.27
C CYS A 23 -1.96 -14.86 -12.69
N GLY A 24 -2.80 -14.55 -11.72
CA GLY A 24 -2.83 -13.25 -11.07
C GLY A 24 -4.25 -12.86 -10.78
N MET A 25 -4.77 -13.33 -9.65
CA MET A 25 -5.90 -12.66 -9.01
C MET A 25 -5.59 -11.16 -9.06
N PRO A 26 -6.50 -10.28 -9.53
CA PRO A 26 -6.33 -8.87 -9.25
C PRO A 26 -6.25 -8.79 -7.73
N SER A 27 -5.07 -8.45 -7.21
CA SER A 27 -4.97 -7.87 -5.88
C SER A 27 -5.96 -6.74 -5.95
N ALA A 28 -7.12 -6.90 -5.31
CA ALA A 28 -8.13 -5.88 -5.27
C ALA A 28 -7.41 -4.65 -4.72
N SER A 29 -7.08 -3.71 -5.60
CA SER A 29 -6.75 -2.37 -5.18
C SER A 29 -8.04 -1.91 -4.55
N ALA A 30 -8.09 -1.98 -3.23
CA ALA A 30 -9.16 -1.42 -2.43
C ALA A 30 -9.43 -0.03 -3.02
N ALA A 31 -10.68 0.25 -3.38
CA ALA A 31 -11.00 1.55 -3.94
C ALA A 31 -10.55 2.61 -2.93
N PRO A 32 -10.13 3.82 -3.37
CA PRO A 32 -9.77 4.89 -2.45
C PRO A 32 -10.96 5.18 -1.52
N GLY A 33 -10.91 4.69 -0.28
CA GLY A 33 -12.02 4.78 0.68
C GLY A 33 -12.57 3.46 1.21
N ASP A 34 -12.19 2.32 0.65
CA ASP A 34 -12.54 1.03 1.25
C ASP A 34 -11.79 0.83 2.59
N PRO A 35 -12.45 0.29 3.62
CA PRO A 35 -11.79 -0.01 4.88
C PRO A 35 -10.68 -1.04 4.65
N ALA A 36 -9.47 -0.73 5.14
CA ALA A 36 -8.31 -1.60 5.01
C ALA A 36 -8.46 -2.88 5.83
N CYS A 37 -9.31 -2.85 6.87
CA CYS A 37 -9.56 -3.95 7.77
C CYS A 37 -11.05 -4.08 8.10
N PRO A 38 -11.60 -5.31 8.18
CA PRO A 38 -12.98 -5.54 8.57
C PRO A 38 -13.32 -4.88 9.92
N GLY A 39 -14.47 -4.20 9.98
CA GLY A 39 -14.97 -3.60 11.22
C GLY A 39 -14.26 -2.31 11.66
N THR A 40 -13.36 -1.75 10.84
CA THR A 40 -12.67 -0.48 11.12
C THR A 40 -13.08 0.61 10.14
N ALA A 41 -13.03 1.88 10.57
CA ALA A 41 -13.20 3.04 9.69
C ALA A 41 -11.88 3.48 9.02
N VAL A 42 -10.80 2.72 9.25
CA VAL A 42 -9.45 3.05 8.82
C VAL A 42 -9.27 2.59 7.37
N THR A 43 -8.83 3.50 6.51
CA THR A 43 -8.57 3.21 5.09
C THR A 43 -7.08 3.34 4.80
N ALA A 44 -6.57 2.60 3.81
CA ALA A 44 -5.16 2.69 3.43
C ALA A 44 -4.79 4.13 2.99
N GLN A 45 -5.73 4.85 2.39
CA GLN A 45 -5.54 6.21 1.90
C GLN A 45 -5.15 7.20 3.01
N GLN A 46 -5.60 6.99 4.26
CA GLN A 46 -5.27 7.87 5.39
C GLN A 46 -3.79 7.84 5.77
N PHE A 47 -3.10 6.75 5.45
CA PHE A 47 -1.67 6.58 5.72
C PHE A 47 -0.81 7.14 4.59
N VAL A 48 -1.37 7.35 3.40
CA VAL A 48 -0.62 7.86 2.26
C VAL A 48 -0.13 9.28 2.57
N GLY A 49 1.17 9.49 2.41
CA GLY A 49 1.80 10.78 2.66
C GLY A 49 3.23 10.66 3.17
N ALA A 50 3.83 11.81 3.44
CA ALA A 50 5.11 11.95 4.10
C ALA A 50 4.88 12.27 5.59
N TRP A 51 5.66 11.62 6.45
CA TRP A 51 5.46 11.62 7.90
C TRP A 51 6.80 11.77 8.62
N THR A 52 6.82 12.54 9.71
CA THR A 52 7.99 12.69 10.58
C THR A 52 7.67 12.20 11.98
N GLY A 53 8.64 11.55 12.61
CA GLY A 53 8.59 11.22 14.03
C GLY A 53 8.67 12.47 14.92
N PRO A 54 8.28 12.39 16.20
CA PRO A 54 8.27 13.54 17.10
C PRO A 54 9.69 14.01 17.46
N ASP A 55 10.65 13.08 17.47
CA ASP A 55 12.04 13.32 17.88
C ASP A 55 13.06 13.02 16.76
N ASP A 56 12.58 12.83 15.53
CA ASP A 56 13.41 12.33 14.43
C ASP A 56 13.13 13.13 13.14
N PRO A 57 14.15 13.77 12.56
CA PRO A 57 13.99 14.55 11.33
C PRO A 57 13.80 13.67 10.08
N THR A 58 13.84 12.34 10.23
CA THR A 58 13.66 11.43 9.11
C THR A 58 12.22 11.48 8.61
N THR A 59 12.08 11.68 7.31
CA THR A 59 10.80 11.66 6.64
C THR A 59 10.52 10.26 6.11
N THR A 60 9.47 9.62 6.62
CA THR A 60 8.94 8.36 6.11
C THR A 60 7.79 8.64 5.16
N THR A 61 7.92 8.23 3.90
CA THR A 61 6.90 8.35 2.87
C THR A 61 6.22 7.00 2.64
N LEU A 62 4.90 6.99 2.80
CA LEU A 62 4.01 5.89 2.48
C LEU A 62 3.29 6.23 1.17
N ALA A 63 3.79 5.69 0.05
CA ALA A 63 3.25 5.96 -1.28
C ALA A 63 1.98 5.14 -1.56
N PRO A 64 1.04 5.64 -2.39
CA PRO A 64 -0.24 4.98 -2.65
C PRO A 64 -0.11 3.62 -3.36
N ASP A 65 1.02 3.34 -4.00
CA ASP A 65 1.35 2.07 -4.65
C ASP A 65 1.92 1.02 -3.67
N GLY A 66 2.00 1.35 -2.38
CA GLY A 66 2.60 0.49 -1.35
C GLY A 66 4.11 0.63 -1.22
N ALA A 67 4.76 1.56 -1.91
CA ALA A 67 6.18 1.82 -1.73
C ALA A 67 6.45 2.60 -0.43
N LEU A 68 7.47 2.16 0.31
CA LEU A 68 7.96 2.79 1.54
C LEU A 68 9.32 3.42 1.26
N ARG A 69 9.50 4.67 1.66
CA ARG A 69 10.78 5.39 1.56
C ARG A 69 11.06 6.13 2.86
N SER A 70 12.31 6.12 3.28
CA SER A 70 12.82 6.94 4.38
C SER A 70 13.89 7.86 3.84
N ARG A 71 13.84 9.15 4.18
CA ARG A 71 14.88 10.13 3.87
C ARG A 71 15.34 10.80 5.16
N GLY A 72 16.62 10.65 5.50
CA GLY A 72 17.21 11.17 6.73
C GLY A 72 18.71 10.95 6.79
N ALA A 73 19.23 10.45 7.91
CA ALA A 73 20.66 10.15 8.07
C ALA A 73 21.14 9.01 7.14
N GLY A 74 20.21 8.16 6.69
CA GLY A 74 20.40 7.18 5.63
C GLY A 74 19.09 7.02 4.87
N ASP A 75 19.19 6.82 3.55
CA ASP A 75 18.01 6.56 2.73
C ASP A 75 17.66 5.07 2.82
N GLU A 76 16.43 4.80 3.25
CA GLU A 76 15.90 3.42 3.38
C GLU A 76 14.68 3.24 2.47
N SER A 77 14.38 2.00 2.11
CA SER A 77 13.22 1.71 1.30
C SER A 77 12.69 0.30 1.46
N GLY A 78 11.43 0.12 1.08
CA GLY A 78 10.79 -1.17 0.96
C GLY A 78 9.31 -1.02 0.62
N THR A 79 8.44 -1.73 1.33
CA THR A 79 7.00 -1.74 1.07
C THR A 79 6.19 -1.55 2.35
N TRP A 80 4.95 -1.09 2.20
CA TRP A 80 4.03 -0.97 3.31
C TRP A 80 2.63 -1.42 2.91
N SER A 81 1.82 -1.76 3.92
CA SER A 81 0.37 -1.90 3.75
C SER A 81 -0.35 -1.81 5.08
N VAL A 82 -1.66 -1.62 5.04
CA VAL A 82 -2.53 -1.77 6.21
C VAL A 82 -3.47 -2.94 5.97
N ARG A 83 -3.43 -3.94 6.86
CA ARG A 83 -4.22 -5.17 6.75
C ARG A 83 -4.25 -5.93 8.08
N PRO A 84 -5.11 -6.95 8.25
CA PRO A 84 -5.04 -7.83 9.42
C PRO A 84 -3.66 -8.49 9.55
N ILE A 85 -3.16 -8.60 10.78
CA ILE A 85 -1.80 -9.07 11.07
C ILE A 85 -1.51 -10.44 10.47
N GLY A 86 -2.43 -11.41 10.55
CA GLY A 86 -2.30 -12.74 9.93
C GLY A 86 -2.18 -12.76 8.40
N GLN A 87 -2.47 -11.64 7.74
CA GLN A 87 -2.35 -11.49 6.29
C GLN A 87 -1.05 -10.78 5.86
N THR A 88 -0.15 -10.47 6.81
CA THR A 88 1.12 -9.80 6.52
C THR A 88 2.26 -10.83 6.33
N PRO A 89 3.12 -10.68 5.32
CA PRO A 89 4.21 -11.63 5.04
C PRO A 89 5.22 -11.87 6.18
N GLY A 90 5.30 -10.99 7.18
CA GLY A 90 6.23 -11.10 8.31
C GLY A 90 5.58 -11.48 9.66
N ALA A 91 4.28 -11.76 9.71
CA ALA A 91 3.58 -12.01 10.98
C ALA A 91 3.80 -13.39 11.61
N GLY A 92 4.65 -14.25 11.05
CA GLY A 92 4.75 -15.66 11.46
C GLY A 92 5.04 -15.92 12.95
N GLN A 93 5.52 -14.92 13.70
CA GLN A 93 5.77 -15.00 15.15
C GLN A 93 4.81 -14.17 16.00
N LEU A 94 3.87 -13.45 15.38
CA LEU A 94 2.92 -12.56 16.05
C LEU A 94 1.56 -13.26 16.22
N PRO A 95 0.84 -13.00 17.33
CA PRO A 95 -0.49 -13.56 17.52
C PRO A 95 -1.45 -13.05 16.43
N ASP A 96 -2.09 -13.98 15.73
CA ASP A 96 -3.08 -13.66 14.71
C ASP A 96 -4.47 -13.50 15.34
N ASP A 97 -4.65 -12.37 16.04
CA ASP A 97 -5.93 -12.00 16.63
C ASP A 97 -6.83 -11.23 15.63
N GLY A 98 -6.48 -11.24 14.33
CA GLY A 98 -7.17 -10.45 13.31
C GLY A 98 -7.00 -8.93 13.46
N ILE A 99 -6.07 -8.48 14.31
CA ILE A 99 -5.84 -7.05 14.58
C ILE A 99 -5.34 -6.37 13.30
N CYS A 100 -5.93 -5.21 12.99
CA CYS A 100 -5.48 -4.36 11.90
C CYS A 100 -4.13 -3.74 12.23
N VAL A 101 -3.14 -3.91 11.34
CA VAL A 101 -1.81 -3.34 11.51
C VAL A 101 -1.37 -2.56 10.28
N LEU A 102 -0.66 -1.47 10.51
CA LEU A 102 0.28 -0.90 9.54
C LEU A 102 1.55 -1.76 9.59
N TRP A 103 1.80 -2.48 8.51
CA TRP A 103 3.02 -3.25 8.29
C TRP A 103 3.96 -2.46 7.41
N LEU A 104 5.21 -2.31 7.88
CA LEU A 104 6.31 -1.70 7.16
C LEU A 104 7.40 -2.75 6.97
N HIS A 105 7.74 -3.03 5.72
CA HIS A 105 8.86 -3.88 5.36
C HIS A 105 9.99 -3.01 4.84
N TRP A 106 11.11 -2.97 5.55
CA TRP A 106 12.32 -2.31 5.12
C TRP A 106 13.20 -3.32 4.42
N ALA A 107 13.45 -3.13 3.12
CA ALA A 107 14.22 -4.04 2.28
C ALA A 107 15.65 -3.55 2.03
N SER A 108 15.90 -2.25 2.15
CA SER A 108 17.19 -1.62 1.90
C SER A 108 17.43 -0.46 2.87
N PRO A 109 18.65 -0.33 3.44
CA PRO A 109 19.79 -1.24 3.31
C PRO A 109 19.54 -2.61 3.97
N ALA A 110 20.36 -3.61 3.62
CA ALA A 110 20.26 -4.94 4.23
C ALA A 110 20.90 -4.97 5.64
N PRO A 111 20.44 -5.85 6.56
CA PRO A 111 19.38 -6.85 6.38
C PRO A 111 17.97 -6.24 6.41
N SER A 112 17.03 -6.91 5.74
CA SER A 112 15.63 -6.48 5.79
C SER A 112 15.00 -6.76 7.16
N PHE A 113 14.01 -5.95 7.53
CA PHE A 113 13.24 -6.15 8.74
C PHE A 113 11.80 -5.66 8.59
N ASP A 114 10.92 -6.21 9.42
CA ASP A 114 9.51 -5.84 9.47
C ASP A 114 9.19 -5.08 10.76
N ALA A 115 8.39 -4.02 10.64
CA ALA A 115 7.79 -3.31 11.76
C ALA A 115 6.27 -3.38 11.65
N PHE A 116 5.60 -3.57 12.80
CA PHE A 116 4.16 -3.72 12.89
C PHE A 116 3.60 -2.72 13.89
N TYR A 117 2.60 -1.96 13.46
CA TYR A 117 1.95 -0.95 14.29
C TYR A 117 0.45 -1.15 14.29
N VAL A 118 -0.19 -1.10 15.45
CA VAL A 118 -1.64 -0.97 15.56
C VAL A 118 -1.99 0.51 15.38
N PRO A 119 -2.78 0.89 14.36
CA PRO A 119 -3.26 2.26 14.24
C PRO A 119 -4.27 2.57 15.34
N LEU A 120 -3.94 3.51 16.22
CA LEU A 120 -4.86 4.00 17.25
C LEU A 120 -5.72 5.14 16.69
N ARG A 121 -5.13 5.97 15.84
CA ARG A 121 -5.78 7.08 15.16
C ARG A 121 -5.08 7.39 13.84
N ALA A 122 -5.83 7.58 12.76
CA ALA A 122 -5.31 8.02 11.47
C ALA A 122 -6.12 9.22 10.96
N THR A 123 -5.43 10.33 10.70
CA THR A 123 -6.02 11.57 10.19
C THR A 123 -5.13 12.14 9.10
N ASP A 124 -5.61 13.15 8.38
CA ASP A 124 -4.84 13.80 7.31
C ASP A 124 -3.58 14.53 7.80
N THR A 125 -3.41 14.76 9.11
CA THR A 125 -2.26 15.50 9.64
C THR A 125 -1.44 14.71 10.65
N GLN A 126 -1.97 13.59 11.16
CA GLN A 126 -1.37 12.85 12.25
C GLN A 126 -1.75 11.36 12.21
N LEU A 127 -0.76 10.50 12.51
CA LEU A 127 -0.95 9.09 12.81
C LEU A 127 -0.51 8.81 14.26
N GLU A 128 -1.40 8.22 15.05
CA GLU A 128 -1.06 7.66 16.37
C GLU A 128 -0.97 6.14 16.23
N LEU A 129 0.21 5.59 16.51
CA LEU A 129 0.58 4.21 16.21
C LEU A 129 1.12 3.54 17.47
N SER A 130 0.69 2.31 17.76
CA SER A 130 1.23 1.50 18.86
C SER A 130 2.11 0.37 18.31
N TYR A 131 3.36 0.27 18.74
CA TYR A 131 4.28 -0.76 18.27
C TYR A 131 3.89 -2.15 18.83
N VAL A 132 3.66 -3.11 17.93
CA VAL A 132 3.29 -4.49 18.30
C VAL A 132 4.46 -5.16 19.04
N GLY A 133 4.19 -5.70 20.23
CA GLY A 133 5.20 -6.39 21.06
C GLY A 133 5.98 -5.51 22.03
N ARG A 134 5.91 -4.17 21.92
CA ARG A 134 6.49 -3.24 22.92
C ARG A 134 5.44 -2.37 23.61
N GLY A 135 4.31 -2.10 22.97
CA GLY A 135 3.20 -1.31 23.53
C GLY A 135 3.48 0.20 23.62
N ASN A 136 4.63 0.67 23.15
CA ASN A 136 4.93 2.09 23.08
C ASN A 136 4.10 2.74 21.98
N THR A 137 3.47 3.86 22.30
CA THR A 137 2.75 4.69 21.33
C THR A 137 3.68 5.75 20.78
N LEU A 138 3.69 5.91 19.46
CA LEU A 138 4.38 6.96 18.76
C LEU A 138 3.39 7.77 17.93
N THR A 139 3.74 9.04 17.71
CA THR A 139 2.94 9.96 16.93
C THR A 139 3.74 10.42 15.73
N TRP A 140 3.26 10.13 14.53
CA TRP A 140 3.79 10.69 13.31
C TRP A 140 2.97 11.89 12.90
N ILE A 141 3.66 13.00 12.59
CA ILE A 141 3.05 14.22 12.10
C ILE A 141 3.30 14.31 10.61
N ARG A 142 2.34 14.83 9.85
CA ARG A 142 2.52 15.04 8.42
C ARG A 142 3.72 15.96 8.20
N ALA A 143 4.66 15.50 7.38
CA ALA A 143 5.80 16.32 7.00
C ALA A 143 5.30 17.50 6.17
N ASP A 144 5.81 18.70 6.44
CA ASP A 144 5.60 19.83 5.54
C ASP A 144 6.21 19.50 4.18
N GLU A 145 5.43 19.66 3.12
CA GLU A 145 5.95 19.57 1.76
C GLU A 145 6.97 20.70 1.59
N PRO A 146 8.24 20.43 1.22
CA PRO A 146 9.17 21.50 0.92
C PRO A 146 8.60 22.28 -0.28
N ARG A 147 8.25 23.55 -0.03
CA ARG A 147 7.78 24.49 -1.08
C ARG A 147 8.84 24.75 -2.14
#